data_AF-A0A510X7G6-F1
#
_entry.id   AF-A0A510X7G6-F1
#
_cell.length_a   1.000
_cell.length_b   1.000
_cell.length_c   1.000
_cell.angle_alpha   90.00
_cell.angle_beta   90.00
_cell.angle_gamma   90.00
#
_symmetry.space_group_name_H-M   'P 1'
#
loop_
_entity.id
_entity.type
_entity.pdbx_description
1 polymer ?
#
loop_
_entity_poly.entity_id
_entity_poly.type
_entity_poly.pdbx_seq_one_letter_code
_entity_poly.pdbx_strand_id
1 'polypeptide(L)' 'MSKRVNKHRVQAGKTYKVTFGVNQTQKINKAANAVDETPQKFLKTATADKAKAITGE' A
#
# COMPACT_ATOMS: atom_id res chain seq x y z
N MET A 1 14.85 -11.26 -30.43
CA MET A 1 14.14 -12.03 -29.38
C MET A 1 13.64 -11.07 -28.32
N SER A 2 12.35 -10.70 -28.35
CA SER A 2 11.78 -9.72 -27.43
C SER A 2 11.44 -10.41 -26.10
N LYS A 3 12.16 -10.09 -25.02
CA LYS A 3 11.88 -10.61 -23.67
C LYS A 3 10.55 -10.03 -23.20
N ARG A 4 9.46 -10.80 -23.28
CA ARG A 4 8.19 -10.46 -22.64
C ARG A 4 8.42 -10.42 -21.13
N VAL A 5 8.53 -9.22 -20.56
CA VAL A 5 8.55 -9.03 -19.11
C VAL A 5 7.21 -9.54 -18.59
N ASN A 6 7.21 -10.66 -17.88
CA ASN A 6 6.01 -11.23 -17.30
C ASN A 6 5.52 -10.26 -16.21
N LYS A 7 4.51 -9.45 -16.52
CA LYS A 7 3.98 -8.43 -15.62
C LYS A 7 3.21 -9.15 -14.52
N HIS A 8 3.85 -9.32 -13.36
CA HIS A 8 3.17 -9.83 -12.16
C HIS A 8 2.11 -8.81 -11.72
N ARG A 9 0.91 -8.95 -12.28
CA ARG A 9 -0.26 -8.17 -11.88
C ARG A 9 -0.67 -8.63 -10.48
N VAL A 10 -1.04 -7.67 -9.65
CA VAL A 10 -1.65 -7.94 -8.35
C VAL A 10 -2.94 -8.73 -8.60
N GLN A 11 -2.99 -9.95 -8.08
CA GLN A 11 -4.16 -10.84 -8.11
C GLN A 11 -4.97 -10.66 -6.83
N ALA A 12 -6.29 -10.58 -6.97
CA ALA A 12 -7.23 -10.52 -5.85
C ALA A 12 -7.14 -11.79 -4.97
N GLY A 13 -7.43 -11.65 -3.68
CA GLY A 13 -7.42 -12.76 -2.71
C GLY A 13 -6.05 -13.26 -2.28
N LYS A 14 -4.96 -12.65 -2.76
CA LYS A 14 -3.59 -12.99 -2.33
C LYS A 14 -3.07 -12.03 -1.27
N THR A 15 -2.38 -12.59 -0.29
CA THR A 15 -1.65 -11.83 0.73
C THR A 15 -0.30 -11.39 0.18
N TYR A 16 -0.06 -10.08 0.18
CA TYR A 16 1.23 -9.50 -0.22
C TYR A 16 1.95 -9.00 1.02
N LYS A 17 3.19 -9.47 1.21
CA LYS A 17 4.08 -8.92 2.24
C LYS A 17 4.73 -7.66 1.67
N VAL A 18 4.43 -6.51 2.28
CA VAL A 18 5.04 -5.23 1.92
C VAL A 18 6.03 -4.85 3.01
N THR A 19 7.24 -4.49 2.62
CA THR A 19 8.30 -4.02 3.51
C THR A 19 8.67 -2.59 3.13
N PHE A 20 8.89 -1.75 4.14
CA PHE A 20 9.25 -0.35 3.96
C PHE A 20 10.68 -0.10 4.44
N GLY A 21 11.37 0.80 3.76
CA GLY A 21 12.64 1.32 4.24
C GLY A 21 12.45 2.19 5.49
N VAL A 22 13.50 2.37 6.29
CA VAL A 22 13.44 3.06 7.59
C VAL A 22 12.79 4.46 7.48
N ASN A 23 13.16 5.24 6.47
CA ASN A 23 12.60 6.57 6.23
C ASN A 23 11.11 6.56 5.88
N GLN A 24 10.64 5.53 5.17
CA GLN A 24 9.22 5.38 4.85
C GLN A 24 8.44 4.98 6.11
N THR A 25 8.97 4.05 6.90
CA THR A 25 8.38 3.64 8.18
C THR A 25 8.21 4.82 9.13
N GLN A 26 9.22 5.71 9.24
CA GLN A 26 9.10 6.92 10.07
C GLN A 26 7.97 7.85 9.61
N LYS A 27 7.82 8.04 8.29
CA LYS A 27 6.74 8.87 7.75
C LYS A 27 5.37 8.26 8.00
N ILE A 28 5.24 6.95 7.80
CA ILE A 28 4.00 6.21 8.08
C ILE A 28 3.64 6.30 9.57
N ASN A 29 4.60 6.10 10.47
CA ASN A 29 4.35 6.19 11.91
C ASN A 29 3.91 7.59 12.33
N LYS A 30 4.57 8.65 11.82
CA LYS A 30 4.17 10.03 12.09
C LYS A 30 2.75 10.32 11.59
N ALA A 31 2.43 9.87 10.38
CA ALA A 31 1.10 10.06 9.80
C ALA A 31 0.02 9.29 10.58
N ALA A 32 0.28 8.04 10.93
CA ALA A 32 -0.62 7.20 11.70
C ALA A 32 -0.88 7.79 13.10
N ASN A 33 0.17 8.26 13.77
CA ASN A 33 0.04 8.96 15.06
C ASN A 33 -0.78 10.26 14.95
N ALA A 34 -0.66 11.00 13.84
CA ALA A 34 -1.40 12.25 13.66
C ALA A 34 -2.92 12.04 13.51
N VAL A 35 -3.35 10.81 13.21
CA VAL A 35 -4.77 10.42 13.12
C VAL A 35 -5.17 9.41 14.20
N ASP A 36 -4.35 9.25 15.25
CA ASP A 36 -4.57 8.31 16.35
C ASP A 36 -4.83 6.86 15.91
N GLU A 37 -4.18 6.42 14.83
CA GLU A 37 -4.29 5.06 14.32
C GLU A 37 -2.98 4.27 14.43
N THR A 38 -3.09 2.94 14.45
CA THR A 38 -1.91 2.10 14.26
C THR A 38 -1.42 2.17 12.82
N PRO A 39 -0.10 2.08 12.55
CA PRO A 39 0.45 2.10 11.19
C PRO A 39 -0.21 1.10 10.24
N GLN A 40 -0.57 -0.07 10.74
CA GLN A 40 -1.21 -1.12 9.95
C GLN A 40 -2.64 -0.73 9.54
N LYS A 41 -3.40 -0.09 10.44
CA LYS A 41 -4.76 0.37 10.15
C LYS A 41 -4.72 1.54 9.17
N PHE A 42 -3.85 2.52 9.42
CA PHE A 42 -3.60 3.66 8.56
C PHE A 42 -3.26 3.25 7.12
N LEU A 43 -2.38 2.25 6.96
CA LEU A 43 -2.01 1.77 5.62
C LEU A 43 -3.19 1.11 4.89
N LYS A 44 -4.02 0.33 5.59
CA LYS A 44 -5.18 -0.33 4.98
C LYS A 44 -6.23 0.68 4.52
N THR A 45 -6.56 1.65 5.37
CA THR A 45 -7.54 2.71 5.06
C THR A 45 -7.05 3.59 3.92
N ALA A 46 -5.83 4.13 4.02
CA ALA A 46 -5.25 4.98 2.98
C ALA A 46 -5.11 4.26 1.63
N THR A 47 -4.78 2.95 1.63
CA THR A 47 -4.70 2.18 0.39
C THR A 47 -6.08 1.96 -0.23
N ALA A 48 -7.10 1.66 0.59
CA ALA A 48 -8.46 1.47 0.12
C ALA A 48 -9.04 2.78 -0.45
N ASP A 49 -8.85 3.90 0.23
CA ASP A 49 -9.33 5.22 -0.22
C ASP A 49 -8.68 5.63 -1.54
N LYS A 50 -7.37 5.40 -1.65
CA LYS A 50 -6.65 5.70 -2.89
C LYS A 50 -7.04 4.76 -4.03
N ALA A 51 -7.33 3.50 -3.73
CA ALA A 51 -7.85 2.56 -4.73
C ALA A 51 -9.20 3.03 -5.27
N LYS A 52 -10.14 3.41 -4.38
CA LYS A 52 -11.45 3.98 -4.76
C LYS A 52 -11.30 5.23 -5.63
N ALA A 53 -10.41 6.14 -5.25
CA ALA A 53 -10.15 7.35 -6.03
C ALA A 53 -9.59 7.07 -7.45
N ILE A 54 -8.90 5.94 -7.64
CA ILE A 54 -8.40 5.51 -8.95
C ILE A 54 -9.48 4.78 -9.75
N THR A 55 -10.34 3.99 -9.09
CA THR A 55 -11.41 3.22 -9.75
C THR A 55 -12.69 4.03 -9.97
N GLY A 56 -12.84 5.19 -9.33
CA GLY A 56 -13.97 6.11 -9.53
C GLY A 56 -15.29 5.65 -8.88
N GLU A 57 -15.22 4.80 -7.85
CA GLU A 57 -16.36 4.42 -7.00
C GLU A 57 -16.60 5.43 -5.86
#